data_AF-A0A0D2QFA9-F1
#
_entry.id   AF-A0A0D2QFA9-F1
#
_cell.length_a   1.000
_cell.length_b   1.000
_cell.length_c   1.000
_cell.angle_alpha   90.00
_cell.angle_beta   90.00
_cell.angle_gamma   90.00
#
_symmetry.space_group_name_H-M   'P 1'
#
loop_
_entity.id
_entity.type
_entity.pdbx_description
1 polymer ?
#
loop_
_entity_poly.entity_id
_entity_poly.type
_entity_poly.pdbx_seq_one_letter_code
_entity_poly.pdbx_strand_id
1 'polypeptide(L)'
;MDPATRKFEQALPLVLQPAHPRLAALHAARTHAANPAICARCGAVLAVRTRVVRAKHNTRVIAASCTVCGAASSTPVERGNAAAFPPYRRRSGSGHAAPPRQPPVAAAPPPSTRPIPLPVSSQAHVPEDRSSSRPSSKKKKSALQEMLQRNRDNEKKRTDSANAAGLSAFLSTL
;
A
#
# COMPACT_ATOMS: atom_id res chain seq x y z
N MET A 1 23.94 -10.56 12.59
CA MET A 1 22.97 -9.44 12.70
C MET A 1 21.58 -10.04 12.61
N ASP A 2 20.79 -9.87 13.66
CA ASP A 2 19.43 -10.41 13.70
C ASP A 2 18.53 -9.73 12.65
N PRO A 3 17.58 -10.46 12.04
CA PRO A 3 16.70 -9.91 11.01
C PRO A 3 15.83 -8.75 11.53
N ALA A 4 15.52 -8.72 12.83
CA ALA A 4 14.80 -7.62 13.48
C ALA A 4 15.64 -6.34 13.49
N THR A 5 16.92 -6.43 13.86
CA THR A 5 17.86 -5.30 13.89
C THR A 5 18.02 -4.68 12.51
N ARG A 6 18.11 -5.51 11.46
CA ARG A 6 18.22 -5.02 10.08
C ARG A 6 17.00 -4.20 9.64
N LYS A 7 15.79 -4.59 10.04
CA LYS A 7 14.56 -3.83 9.72
C LYS A 7 14.53 -2.49 10.47
N PHE A 8 14.95 -2.48 11.73
CA PHE A 8 15.05 -1.26 12.51
C PHE A 8 16.05 -0.27 11.87
N GLU A 9 17.23 -0.76 11.49
CA GLU A 9 18.24 0.04 10.79
C GLU A 9 17.72 0.60 9.46
N GLN A 10 16.93 -0.16 8.71
CA GLN A 10 16.30 0.29 7.47
C GLN A 10 15.20 1.34 7.69
N ALA A 11 14.49 1.30 8.82
CA ALA A 11 13.43 2.24 9.15
C ALA A 11 13.97 3.58 9.68
N LEU A 12 15.13 3.58 10.33
CA LEU A 12 15.75 4.77 10.94
C LEU A 12 15.86 5.98 9.99
N PRO A 13 16.38 5.85 8.75
CA PRO A 13 16.46 6.98 7.82
C PRO A 13 15.11 7.63 7.53
N LEU A 14 14.04 6.82 7.43
CA LEU A 14 12.70 7.30 7.12
C LEU A 14 12.11 8.12 8.28
N VAL A 15 12.34 7.69 9.51
CA VAL A 15 11.87 8.37 10.73
C VAL A 15 12.67 9.66 10.98
N LEU A 16 13.97 9.65 10.70
CA LEU A 16 14.85 10.80 10.92
C LEU A 16 14.72 11.88 9.82
N GLN A 17 14.19 11.53 8.65
CA GLN A 17 14.10 12.43 7.49
C GLN A 17 13.51 13.82 7.78
N PRO A 18 12.37 13.98 8.49
CA PRO A 18 11.77 15.30 8.73
C PRO A 18 12.54 16.15 9.75
N ALA A 19 13.26 15.54 10.70
CA ALA A 19 13.96 16.27 11.76
C ALA A 19 15.45 16.50 11.44
N HIS A 20 16.13 15.48 10.91
CA HIS A 20 17.58 15.44 10.72
C HIS A 20 17.96 14.75 9.39
N PRO A 21 17.78 15.43 8.24
CA PRO A 21 18.01 14.83 6.92
C PRO A 21 19.47 14.39 6.70
N ARG A 22 20.44 15.08 7.32
CA ARG A 22 21.86 14.69 7.24
C ARG A 22 22.15 13.39 8.00
N LEU A 23 21.56 13.21 9.18
CA LEU A 23 21.71 12.00 9.97
C LEU A 23 21.00 10.82 9.28
N ALA A 24 19.80 11.07 8.75
CA ALA A 24 19.08 10.11 7.93
C ALA A 24 19.93 9.60 6.75
N ALA A 25 20.58 10.52 6.01
CA ALA A 25 21.47 10.17 4.90
C ALA A 25 22.67 9.31 5.34
N LEU A 26 23.23 9.56 6.52
CA LEU A 26 24.33 8.78 7.09
C LEU A 26 23.88 7.34 7.40
N HIS A 27 22.72 7.17 8.06
CA HIS A 27 22.15 5.85 8.31
C HIS A 27 21.79 5.11 7.02
N ALA A 28 21.25 5.83 6.04
CA ALA A 28 20.97 5.31 4.72
C ALA A 28 22.24 4.78 4.02
N ALA A 29 23.35 5.53 4.10
CA ALA A 29 24.63 5.11 3.53
C ALA A 29 25.19 3.84 4.21
N ARG A 30 25.09 3.73 5.55
CA ARG A 30 25.59 2.56 6.30
C ARG A 30 24.82 1.28 6.02
N THR A 31 23.50 1.38 5.81
CA THR A 31 22.68 0.18 5.69
C THR A 31 22.92 -0.57 4.37
N HIS A 32 23.61 0.05 3.39
CA HIS A 32 23.95 -0.49 2.04
C HIS A 32 22.82 -1.21 1.30
N ALA A 33 21.60 -1.18 1.84
CA ALA A 33 20.45 -1.78 1.26
C ALA A 33 20.10 -0.91 0.06
N ALA A 34 20.03 -1.55 -1.11
CA ALA A 34 19.57 -0.94 -2.34
C ALA A 34 18.08 -0.55 -2.17
N ASN A 35 17.83 0.49 -1.40
CA ASN A 35 16.51 1.04 -1.21
C ASN A 35 16.30 2.04 -2.36
N PRO A 36 15.37 1.76 -3.29
CA PRO A 36 15.11 2.64 -4.42
C PRO A 36 14.56 4.01 -3.99
N ALA A 37 14.23 4.19 -2.71
CA ALA A 37 13.81 5.46 -2.13
C ALA A 37 14.97 6.37 -1.69
N ILE A 38 16.24 5.95 -1.80
CA ILE A 38 17.39 6.73 -1.33
C ILE A 38 18.32 7.08 -2.51
N CYS A 39 18.79 8.31 -2.56
CA CYS A 39 19.74 8.75 -3.57
C CYS A 39 21.12 8.13 -3.35
N ALA A 40 21.65 7.42 -4.36
CA ALA A 40 22.96 6.80 -4.30
C ALA A 40 24.14 7.80 -4.17
N ARG A 41 23.95 9.08 -4.55
CA ARG A 41 25.01 10.10 -4.47
C ARG A 41 25.09 10.79 -3.11
N CYS A 42 23.95 11.23 -2.57
CA CYS A 42 23.93 12.05 -1.35
C CYS A 42 23.17 11.43 -0.17
N GLY A 43 22.58 10.24 -0.33
CA GLY A 43 21.81 9.55 0.72
C GLY A 43 20.47 10.20 1.06
N ALA A 44 20.08 11.30 0.40
CA ALA A 44 18.78 11.92 0.60
C ALA A 44 17.64 11.02 0.09
N VAL A 45 16.50 11.02 0.79
CA VAL A 45 15.29 10.34 0.33
C VAL A 45 14.81 10.97 -0.98
N LEU A 46 14.63 10.14 -2.00
CA LEU A 46 14.11 10.52 -3.30
C LEU A 46 12.63 10.88 -3.16
N ALA A 47 12.26 12.10 -3.54
CA ALA A 47 10.86 12.50 -3.56
C ALA A 47 10.08 11.60 -4.53
N VAL A 48 8.90 11.14 -4.11
CA VAL A 48 8.03 10.16 -4.82
C VAL A 48 7.37 10.79 -6.05
N ARG A 49 8.15 11.37 -6.96
CA ARG A 49 7.74 11.59 -8.35
C ARG A 49 8.22 10.41 -9.17
N THR A 50 7.78 9.20 -8.80
CA THR A 50 7.96 8.01 -9.62
C THR A 50 7.10 8.17 -10.86
N ARG A 51 7.73 8.52 -11.98
CA ARG A 51 7.06 8.51 -13.28
C ARG A 51 7.43 7.21 -13.98
N VAL A 52 6.42 6.48 -14.42
CA VAL A 52 6.61 5.33 -15.31
C VAL A 52 6.87 5.88 -16.70
N VAL A 53 8.10 5.77 -17.17
CA VAL A 53 8.48 6.20 -18.52
C VAL A 53 8.62 4.97 -19.40
N ARG A 54 8.13 5.06 -20.64
CA ARG A 54 8.42 4.04 -21.66
C ARG A 54 9.80 4.32 -22.24
N ALA A 55 10.73 3.39 -22.05
CA ALA A 55 12.01 3.44 -22.75
C ALA A 55 11.85 2.93 -24.20
N LYS A 56 12.85 3.23 -25.04
CA LYS A 56 12.88 2.91 -26.48
C LYS A 56 12.61 1.42 -26.79
N HIS A 57 12.93 0.52 -25.87
CA HIS A 57 12.72 -0.94 -26.01
C HIS A 57 11.41 -1.46 -25.40
N ASN A 58 10.39 -0.60 -25.21
CA ASN A 58 9.12 -0.98 -24.58
C ASN A 58 9.29 -1.56 -23.15
N THR A 59 10.41 -1.25 -22.52
CA THR A 59 10.65 -1.49 -21.10
C THR A 59 10.08 -0.31 -20.31
N ARG A 60 9.35 -0.62 -19.25
CA ARG A 60 8.86 0.39 -18.31
C ARG A 60 9.96 0.61 -17.28
N VAL A 61 10.31 1.86 -17.03
CA VAL A 61 11.27 2.22 -15.99
C VAL A 61 10.59 3.14 -14.98
N ILE A 62 10.87 2.94 -13.71
CA ILE A 62 10.57 3.92 -12.67
C ILE A 62 11.74 4.89 -12.63
N ALA A 63 11.49 6.12 -13.06
CA ALA A 63 12.47 7.20 -12.91
C ALA A 63 12.20 7.95 -11.60
N ALA A 64 13.25 8.19 -10.84
CA ALA A 64 13.27 9.04 -9.66
C ALA A 64 14.39 10.08 -9.78
N SER A 65 14.16 11.29 -9.28
CA SER A 65 15.18 12.34 -9.23
C SER A 65 15.34 12.87 -7.81
N CYS A 66 16.59 13.11 -7.43
CA CYS A 66 16.93 13.70 -6.14
C CYS A 66 16.73 15.20 -6.21
N THR A 67 15.92 15.74 -5.29
CA THR A 67 15.69 17.18 -5.17
C THR A 67 16.89 17.92 -4.57
N VAL A 68 17.78 17.21 -3.87
CA VAL A 68 18.95 17.81 -3.20
C VAL A 68 20.12 17.97 -4.16
N CYS A 69 20.48 16.92 -4.91
CA CYS A 69 21.67 16.93 -5.78
C CYS A 69 21.36 16.80 -7.28
N GLY A 70 20.09 16.68 -7.67
CA GLY A 70 19.69 16.53 -9.07
C GLY A 70 19.97 15.16 -9.70
N ALA A 71 20.59 14.22 -8.97
CA ALA A 71 20.86 12.89 -9.50
C ALA A 71 19.56 12.17 -9.88
N ALA A 72 19.52 11.57 -11.06
CA ALA A 72 18.41 10.75 -11.53
C ALA A 72 18.80 9.27 -11.46
N SER A 73 17.87 8.43 -11.00
CA SER A 73 17.99 6.98 -11.01
C SER A 73 16.81 6.39 -11.77
N SER A 74 17.09 5.44 -12.66
CA SER A 74 16.08 4.63 -13.33
C SER A 74 16.18 3.19 -12.85
N THR A 75 15.08 2.65 -12.36
CA THR A 75 14.98 1.22 -12.05
C THR A 75 14.07 0.56 -13.10
N PRO A 76 14.54 -0.49 -13.79
CA PRO A 76 13.67 -1.24 -14.69
C PRO A 76 12.53 -1.84 -13.87
N VAL A 77 11.29 -1.62 -14.33
CA VAL A 77 10.14 -2.34 -13.78
C VAL A 77 10.24 -3.74 -14.32
N GLU A 78 10.80 -4.63 -13.51
CA GLU A 78 10.79 -6.05 -13.80
C GLU A 78 9.34 -6.47 -14.04
N ARG A 79 9.06 -7.08 -15.19
CA ARG A 79 7.70 -7.55 -15.47
C ARG A 79 7.25 -8.54 -14.40
N GLY A 80 8.17 -9.25 -13.73
CA GLY A 80 7.85 -10.23 -12.71
C GLY A 80 6.72 -11.14 -13.17
N ASN A 81 5.70 -11.32 -12.30
CA ASN A 81 4.52 -12.10 -12.60
C ASN A 81 3.45 -11.36 -13.44
N ALA A 82 3.75 -10.18 -14.01
CA ALA A 82 2.80 -9.43 -14.84
C ALA A 82 2.31 -10.23 -16.05
N ALA A 83 3.08 -11.22 -16.51
CA ALA A 83 2.65 -12.16 -17.54
C ALA A 83 1.58 -13.16 -17.04
N ALA A 84 1.56 -13.47 -15.75
CA ALA A 84 0.54 -14.33 -15.14
C ALA A 84 -0.78 -13.59 -14.88
N PHE A 85 -0.76 -12.25 -14.91
CA PHE A 85 -2.00 -11.49 -14.93
C PHE A 85 -2.53 -11.46 -16.36
N PRO A 86 -3.75 -11.97 -16.62
CA PRO A 86 -4.34 -11.89 -17.94
C PRO A 86 -4.31 -10.45 -18.42
N PRO A 87 -3.82 -10.16 -19.63
CA PRO A 87 -3.88 -8.82 -20.17
C PRO A 87 -5.35 -8.40 -20.08
N TYR A 88 -5.61 -7.28 -19.40
CA TYR A 88 -6.95 -6.71 -19.36
C TYR A 88 -7.36 -6.49 -20.82
N ARG A 89 -8.18 -7.39 -21.36
CA ARG A 89 -8.76 -7.24 -22.69
C ARG A 89 -9.60 -5.99 -22.58
N ARG A 90 -9.03 -4.85 -23.01
CA ARG A 90 -9.84 -3.70 -23.39
C ARG A 90 -10.85 -4.30 -24.35
N ARG A 91 -12.13 -4.32 -23.96
CA ARG A 91 -13.22 -4.80 -24.81
C ARG A 91 -13.16 -3.98 -26.09
N SER A 92 -12.43 -4.49 -27.07
CA SER A 92 -12.34 -3.96 -28.41
C SER A 92 -13.67 -4.33 -29.06
N GLY A 93 -14.62 -3.40 -28.99
CA GLY A 93 -15.95 -3.57 -29.57
C GLY A 93 -17.02 -3.87 -28.52
N SER A 94 -17.65 -2.81 -28.05
CA SER A 94 -19.11 -2.67 -27.98
C SER A 94 -19.39 -1.40 -27.18
N GLY A 95 -20.12 -0.48 -27.78
CA GLY A 95 -20.25 0.91 -27.36
C GLY A 95 -20.78 1.09 -25.94
N HIS A 96 -19.89 1.20 -24.96
CA HIS A 96 -20.25 1.75 -23.67
C HIS A 96 -20.08 3.26 -23.73
N ALA A 97 -21.25 3.89 -23.85
CA ALA A 97 -21.64 5.12 -23.18
C ALA A 97 -20.55 5.68 -22.27
N ALA A 98 -20.20 6.95 -22.52
CA ALA A 98 -19.39 7.75 -21.62
C ALA A 98 -19.81 7.45 -20.16
N PRO A 99 -18.86 7.22 -19.24
CA PRO A 99 -19.20 7.09 -17.83
C PRO A 99 -20.10 8.28 -17.49
N PRO A 100 -21.22 8.06 -16.76
CA PRO A 100 -22.17 9.13 -16.46
C PRO A 100 -21.36 10.28 -15.91
N ARG A 101 -21.43 11.41 -16.60
CA ARG A 101 -20.79 12.66 -16.21
C ARG A 101 -21.18 12.87 -14.76
N GLN A 102 -20.24 12.64 -13.83
CA GLN A 102 -20.50 13.00 -12.45
C GLN A 102 -20.82 14.49 -12.48
N PRO A 103 -21.94 14.93 -11.88
CA PRO A 103 -22.21 16.35 -11.76
C PRO A 103 -20.99 16.99 -11.11
N PRO A 104 -20.60 18.21 -11.52
CA PRO A 104 -19.48 18.91 -10.92
C PRO A 104 -19.69 18.93 -9.41
N VAL A 105 -18.87 18.16 -8.68
CA VAL A 105 -18.86 18.21 -7.23
C VAL A 105 -18.39 19.63 -6.93
N ALA A 106 -19.32 20.47 -6.49
CA ALA A 106 -19.01 21.82 -6.05
C ALA A 106 -17.81 21.72 -5.12
N ALA A 107 -16.75 22.45 -5.47
CA ALA A 107 -15.52 22.46 -4.71
C ALA A 107 -15.87 22.68 -3.23
N ALA A 108 -15.61 21.67 -2.40
CA ALA A 108 -15.76 21.84 -0.97
C ALA A 108 -14.90 23.03 -0.55
N PRO A 109 -15.44 23.98 0.23
CA PRO A 109 -14.67 25.13 0.68
C PRO A 109 -13.40 24.64 1.39
N PRO A 110 -12.28 25.36 1.25
CA PRO A 110 -11.04 25.00 1.92
C PRO A 110 -11.31 24.85 3.43
N PRO A 111 -10.76 23.81 4.09
CA PRO A 111 -10.93 23.66 5.53
C PRO A 111 -10.45 24.93 6.20
N SER A 112 -11.38 25.62 6.86
CA SER A 112 -11.08 26.80 7.66
C SER A 112 -10.03 26.41 8.70
N THR A 113 -8.85 27.03 8.59
CA THR A 113 -7.74 26.92 9.51
C THR A 113 -8.16 27.51 10.86
N ARG A 114 -8.91 26.74 11.64
CA ARG A 114 -9.06 27.03 13.06
C ARG A 114 -7.71 26.74 13.74
N PRO A 115 -7.18 27.67 14.55
CA PRO A 115 -5.98 27.43 15.33
C PRO A 115 -6.21 26.22 16.23
N ILE A 116 -5.28 25.26 16.14
CA ILE A 116 -5.26 24.06 16.97
C ILE A 116 -4.98 24.51 18.41
N PRO A 117 -5.91 24.34 19.36
CA PRO A 117 -5.59 24.57 20.76
C PRO A 117 -4.58 23.53 21.23
N LEU A 118 -3.54 24.01 21.93
CA LEU A 118 -2.50 23.20 22.54
C LEU A 118 -3.12 22.12 23.46
N PRO A 119 -2.58 20.90 23.48
CA PRO A 119 -3.10 19.83 24.31
C PRO A 119 -2.82 20.15 25.80
N VAL A 120 -3.89 20.45 26.54
CA VAL A 120 -3.86 20.37 28.00
C VAL A 120 -3.87 18.89 28.38
N SER A 121 -2.82 18.52 29.11
CA SER A 121 -2.67 17.24 29.79
C SER A 121 -3.78 17.05 30.82
N SER A 122 -4.78 16.21 30.52
CA SER A 122 -5.78 15.79 31.50
C SER A 122 -6.05 14.29 31.42
N GLN A 123 -5.50 13.61 32.42
CA GLN A 123 -6.07 12.54 33.24
C GLN A 123 -6.85 11.38 32.58
N ALA A 124 -6.38 10.19 32.92
CA ALA A 124 -7.01 8.91 32.66
C ALA A 124 -8.39 8.82 33.35
N HIS A 125 -9.43 8.55 32.56
CA HIS A 125 -10.68 8.00 33.06
C HIS A 125 -11.03 6.74 32.28
N VAL A 126 -11.14 5.65 33.04
CA VAL A 126 -11.67 4.34 32.65
C VAL A 126 -13.19 4.46 32.51
N PRO A 127 -13.82 3.99 31.41
CA PRO A 127 -15.27 3.81 31.39
C PRO A 127 -15.66 2.35 31.61
N GLU A 128 -16.47 2.16 32.66
CA GLU A 128 -17.22 0.97 33.02
C GLU A 128 -18.18 0.46 31.95
N ASP A 129 -18.35 -0.86 31.97
CA ASP A 129 -19.37 -1.65 31.29
C ASP A 129 -20.80 -1.19 31.62
N ARG A 130 -21.58 -0.88 30.58
CA ARG A 130 -23.05 -0.91 30.65
C ARG A 130 -23.66 -1.56 29.42
N SER A 131 -24.12 -2.78 29.65
CA SER A 131 -25.01 -3.57 28.79
C SER A 131 -26.34 -2.85 28.54
N SER A 132 -26.70 -2.66 27.28
CA SER A 132 -28.06 -2.26 26.87
C SER A 132 -28.54 -3.13 25.71
N SER A 133 -29.50 -4.01 26.02
CA SER A 133 -30.23 -4.86 25.08
C SER A 133 -31.48 -4.16 24.58
N ARG A 134 -31.57 -3.83 23.28
CA ARG A 134 -32.81 -3.40 22.60
C ARG A 134 -32.85 -3.83 21.11
N PRO A 135 -34.04 -3.90 20.49
CA PRO A 135 -34.48 -5.05 19.71
C PRO A 135 -34.15 -4.98 18.20
N SER A 136 -34.24 -6.17 17.59
CA SER A 136 -33.89 -6.48 16.21
C SER A 136 -34.75 -5.75 15.18
N SER A 137 -34.18 -4.75 14.51
CA SER A 137 -34.67 -4.32 13.20
C SER A 137 -34.11 -5.25 12.12
N LYS A 138 -34.97 -5.69 11.19
CA LYS A 138 -34.60 -6.53 10.05
C LYS A 138 -33.70 -5.73 9.11
N LYS A 139 -32.38 -5.81 9.33
CA LYS A 139 -31.36 -5.09 8.56
C LYS A 139 -31.26 -5.69 7.16
N LYS A 140 -31.51 -4.86 6.15
CA LYS A 140 -31.00 -5.07 4.79
C LYS A 140 -29.48 -5.19 4.94
N LYS A 141 -28.94 -6.41 4.78
CA LYS A 141 -27.50 -6.67 4.90
C LYS A 141 -26.80 -5.69 3.96
N SER A 142 -25.88 -4.89 4.51
CA SER A 142 -25.17 -3.91 3.71
C SER A 142 -24.40 -4.67 2.62
N ALA A 143 -24.33 -4.11 1.41
CA ALA A 143 -23.58 -4.71 0.31
C ALA A 143 -22.13 -5.07 0.72
N LEU A 144 -21.54 -4.32 1.67
CA LEU A 144 -20.24 -4.62 2.25
C LEU A 144 -20.24 -5.92 3.06
N GLN A 145 -21.27 -6.17 3.87
CA GLN A 145 -21.38 -7.38 4.67
C GLN A 145 -21.58 -8.62 3.79
N GLU A 146 -22.34 -8.50 2.69
CA GLU A 146 -22.48 -9.58 1.72
C GLU A 146 -21.16 -9.87 0.98
N MET A 147 -20.41 -8.82 0.63
CA MET A 147 -19.09 -8.95 0.01
C MET A 147 -18.09 -9.66 0.93
N LEU A 148 -18.03 -9.27 2.21
CA LEU A 148 -17.15 -9.90 3.21
C LEU A 148 -17.53 -11.36 3.46
N GLN A 149 -18.82 -11.69 3.45
CA GLN A 149 -19.29 -13.05 3.61
C GLN A 149 -18.91 -13.93 2.41
N ARG A 150 -19.09 -13.43 1.17
CA ARG A 150 -18.60 -14.13 -0.03
C ARG A 150 -17.09 -14.36 -0.02
N ASN A 151 -16.31 -13.42 0.51
CA ASN A 151 -14.85 -13.58 0.59
C ASN A 151 -14.46 -14.72 1.54
N ARG A 152 -15.12 -14.81 2.70
CA ARG A 152 -14.92 -15.92 3.65
C ARG A 152 -15.33 -17.27 3.06
N ASP A 153 -16.42 -17.31 2.31
CA ASP A 153 -16.89 -18.55 1.67
C ASP A 153 -15.93 -19.00 0.55
N ASN A 154 -15.34 -18.04 -0.19
CA ASN A 154 -14.34 -18.33 -1.23
C ASN A 154 -13.01 -18.84 -0.65
N GLU A 155 -12.57 -18.33 0.51
CA GLU A 155 -11.37 -18.85 1.17
C GLU A 155 -11.56 -20.29 1.65
N LYS A 156 -12.70 -20.60 2.28
CA LYS A 156 -13.01 -21.97 2.70
C LYS A 156 -13.02 -22.97 1.55
N LYS A 157 -13.64 -22.60 0.41
CA LYS A 157 -13.64 -23.45 -0.78
C LYS A 157 -12.24 -23.71 -1.34
N ARG A 158 -11.31 -22.77 -1.19
CA ARG A 158 -9.90 -22.96 -1.61
C ARG A 158 -9.14 -23.87 -0.66
N THR A 159 -9.40 -23.79 0.65
CA THR A 159 -8.76 -24.69 1.61
C THR A 159 -9.28 -26.12 1.49
N ASP A 160 -10.58 -26.29 1.23
CA ASP A 160 -11.19 -27.62 1.09
C ASP A 160 -10.71 -28.33 -0.18
N SER A 161 -10.54 -27.61 -1.30
CA SER A 161 -9.99 -28.19 -2.53
C SER A 161 -8.49 -28.45 -2.46
N ALA A 162 -7.74 -27.64 -1.71
CA ALA A 162 -6.31 -27.88 -1.48
C ALA A 162 -6.05 -29.13 -0.62
N ASN A 163 -6.91 -29.39 0.38
CA ASN A 163 -6.79 -30.58 1.24
C ASN A 163 -7.18 -31.89 0.54
N ALA A 164 -8.00 -31.84 -0.51
CA ALA A 164 -8.35 -33.03 -1.29
C ALA A 164 -7.24 -33.47 -2.27
N ALA A 165 -6.27 -32.60 -2.58
CA ALA A 165 -5.18 -32.89 -3.54
C ALA A 165 -3.77 -32.82 -2.93
N GLY A 166 -3.65 -32.48 -1.64
CA GLY A 166 -2.38 -32.27 -0.97
C GLY A 166 -2.06 -33.35 0.07
N LEU A 167 -0.96 -34.08 -0.15
CA LEU A 167 -0.27 -34.99 0.79
C LEU A 167 -0.95 -36.33 1.10
N SER A 168 -2.27 -36.42 1.22
CA SER A 168 -2.95 -37.70 1.51
C SER A 168 -2.84 -38.71 0.35
N ALA A 169 -2.81 -38.23 -0.90
CA ALA A 169 -2.66 -39.08 -2.08
C ALA A 169 -1.31 -39.83 -2.15
N PHE A 170 -0.26 -39.30 -1.51
CA PHE A 170 1.07 -39.93 -1.51
C PHE A 170 1.19 -41.10 -0.52
N LEU A 171 0.28 -41.21 0.45
CA LEU A 171 0.31 -42.30 1.44
C LEU A 171 -0.55 -43.50 1.00
N SER A 172 -1.43 -43.35 0.02
CA SER A 172 -2.32 -44.43 -0.46
C SER A 172 -1.70 -45.32 -1.54
N THR A 173 -0.44 -45.10 -1.93
CA THR A 173 0.25 -45.80 -3.04
C THR A 173 1.41 -46.70 -2.61
N LEU A 174 1.56 -46.96 -1.31
CA LEU A 174 2.46 -47.98 -0.75
C LEU A 174 1.64 -49.17 -0.23
#